data_AF-A0A958FGM0-F1
#
_entry.id   AF-A0A958FGM0-F1
#
_cell.length_a   1.000
_cell.length_b   1.000
_cell.length_c   1.000
_cell.angle_alpha   90.00
_cell.angle_beta   90.00
_cell.angle_gamma   90.00
#
_symmetry.space_group_name_H-M   'P 1'
#
loop_
_entity.id
_entity.type
_entity.pdbx_description
1 polymer ?
#
loop_
_entity_poly.entity_id
_entity_poly.type
_entity_poly.pdbx_seq_one_letter_code
_entity_poly.pdbx_strand_id
1 'polypeptide(L)'
;MSILFSAALLMLTGCIDEVDQGPPTTTILNPANGDVVRGTVPVIVTAYDEKDIDRIRVFIDGAQVLEEESDVATFNWETGPLA
;
A
#
# COMPACT_ATOMS: atom_id res chain seq x y z
N MET A 1 -40.24 0.53 -41.80
CA MET A 1 -39.54 1.59 -41.05
C MET A 1 -39.13 0.98 -39.72
N SER A 2 -38.03 0.24 -39.72
CA SER A 2 -37.59 -0.56 -38.58
C SER A 2 -36.69 0.31 -37.71
N ILE A 3 -37.19 0.67 -36.53
CA ILE A 3 -36.39 1.31 -35.48
C ILE A 3 -36.05 0.21 -34.47
N LEU A 4 -34.87 -0.39 -34.66
CA LEU A 4 -34.19 -1.23 -33.68
C LEU A 4 -32.69 -0.89 -33.71
N PHE A 5 -32.36 0.36 -33.38
CA PHE A 5 -31.02 0.69 -32.87
C PHE A 5 -31.05 0.48 -31.35
N SER A 6 -31.22 -0.77 -30.96
CA SER A 6 -31.03 -1.20 -29.57
C SER A 6 -29.54 -1.38 -29.34
N ALA A 7 -28.88 -0.32 -28.90
CA ALA A 7 -27.79 -0.35 -27.93
C ALA A 7 -27.24 1.08 -27.85
N ALA A 8 -27.74 1.76 -26.82
CA ALA A 8 -27.18 2.95 -26.23
C ALA A 8 -25.70 3.20 -26.57
N LEU A 9 -25.46 4.40 -27.10
CA LEU A 9 -24.35 5.24 -26.68
C LEU A 9 -22.95 4.60 -26.78
N LEU A 10 -22.51 4.28 -27.99
CA LEU A 10 -21.08 4.16 -28.28
C LEU A 10 -20.46 5.58 -28.34
N MET A 11 -20.45 6.28 -27.20
CA MET A 11 -19.69 7.53 -27.04
C MET A 11 -18.29 7.16 -26.56
N LEU A 12 -17.32 7.37 -27.45
CA LEU A 12 -15.91 7.68 -27.15
C LEU A 12 -15.08 6.61 -26.43
N THR A 13 -14.23 5.91 -27.18
CA THR A 13 -12.89 5.54 -26.69
C THR A 13 -12.15 6.84 -26.39
N GLY A 14 -12.18 7.26 -25.13
CA GLY A 14 -11.38 8.36 -24.61
C GLY A 14 -11.00 8.00 -23.20
N CYS A 15 -9.86 7.30 -23.05
CA CYS A 15 -9.15 7.06 -21.79
C CYS A 15 -10.07 6.83 -20.58
N ILE A 16 -10.46 5.58 -20.31
CA ILE A 16 -10.85 5.22 -18.94
C ILE A 16 -9.56 5.15 -18.11
N ASP A 17 -8.89 6.28 -17.93
CA ASP A 17 -7.91 6.38 -16.84
C ASP A 17 -8.72 6.20 -15.57
N GLU A 18 -8.41 5.16 -14.79
CA GLU A 18 -8.95 5.06 -13.44
C GLU A 18 -8.51 6.33 -12.69
N VAL A 19 -9.50 7.20 -12.49
CA VAL A 19 -9.31 8.48 -11.80
C VAL A 19 -8.88 8.11 -10.39
N ASP A 20 -7.72 8.62 -9.99
CA ASP A 20 -7.22 8.47 -8.62
C ASP A 20 -8.29 8.95 -7.62
N GLN A 21 -8.78 8.04 -6.77
CA GLN A 21 -9.87 8.31 -5.83
C GLN A 21 -9.38 8.74 -4.45
N GLY A 22 -8.07 8.76 -4.17
CA GLY A 22 -7.57 9.17 -2.87
C GLY A 22 -6.14 8.72 -2.58
N PRO A 23 -5.55 9.20 -1.48
CA PRO A 23 -4.20 8.81 -1.09
C PRO A 23 -4.13 7.35 -0.61
N PRO A 24 -2.93 6.74 -0.64
CA PRO A 24 -2.74 5.40 -0.14
C PRO A 24 -2.99 5.35 1.37
N THR A 25 -3.47 4.19 1.82
CA THR A 25 -3.59 3.83 3.23
C THR A 25 -2.47 2.86 3.61
N THR A 26 -2.05 2.86 4.88
CA THR A 26 -0.97 1.98 5.36
C THR A 26 -1.36 1.36 6.69
N THR A 27 -0.98 0.10 6.88
CA THR A 27 -1.16 -0.66 8.12
C THR A 27 0.15 -1.35 8.52
N ILE A 28 0.53 -1.22 9.79
CA ILE A 28 1.59 -2.04 10.40
C ILE A 28 0.91 -3.29 10.96
N LEU A 29 1.21 -4.45 10.39
CA LEU A 29 0.67 -5.74 10.81
C LEU A 29 1.47 -6.34 11.98
N ASN A 30 2.78 -6.09 12.00
CA ASN A 30 3.65 -6.48 13.11
C ASN A 30 4.82 -5.48 13.22
N PRO A 31 5.25 -5.11 14.44
CA PRO A 31 4.61 -5.37 15.73
C PRO A 31 3.27 -4.63 15.89
N ALA A 32 2.41 -5.09 16.80
CA ALA A 32 1.18 -4.38 17.14
C ALA A 32 1.49 -3.12 17.96
N ASN A 33 0.58 -2.13 17.90
CA ASN A 33 0.76 -0.91 18.68
C ASN A 33 0.77 -1.21 20.19
N GLY A 34 1.83 -0.77 20.87
CA GLY A 34 2.04 -1.01 22.30
C GLY A 34 2.82 -2.28 22.64
N ASP A 35 3.24 -3.07 21.65
CA ASP A 35 4.07 -4.25 21.90
C ASP A 35 5.42 -3.87 22.53
N VAL A 36 5.84 -4.65 23.51
CA VAL A 36 7.21 -4.61 24.03
C VAL A 36 8.05 -5.55 23.18
N VAL A 37 8.92 -4.98 22.36
CA VAL A 37 9.80 -5.70 21.42
C VAL A 37 11.19 -5.92 22.00
N ARG A 38 11.80 -7.08 21.71
CA ARG A 38 13.18 -7.46 22.09
C ARG A 38 13.79 -8.42 21.07
N GLY A 39 15.11 -8.35 20.86
CA GLY A 39 15.80 -9.16 19.88
C GLY A 39 15.46 -8.77 18.44
N THR A 40 15.44 -9.76 17.56
CA THR A 40 15.03 -9.61 16.16
C THR A 40 13.51 -9.64 16.06
N VAL A 41 12.90 -8.54 15.61
CA VAL A 41 11.45 -8.43 15.43
C VAL A 41 11.11 -8.30 13.94
N PRO A 42 10.31 -9.22 13.37
CA PRO A 42 9.90 -9.13 11.97
C PRO A 42 8.87 -8.01 11.81
N VAL A 43 9.22 -6.92 11.15
CA VAL A 43 8.27 -5.84 10.85
C VAL A 43 7.56 -6.15 9.54
N ILE A 44 6.24 -6.04 9.52
CA ILE A 44 5.39 -6.27 8.35
C ILE A 44 4.47 -5.07 8.18
N VAL A 45 4.55 -4.41 7.02
CA VAL A 45 3.76 -3.24 6.67
C VAL A 45 3.08 -3.48 5.33
N THR A 46 1.81 -3.11 5.21
CA THR A 46 1.05 -3.16 3.96
C THR A 46 0.51 -1.80 3.60
N ALA A 47 0.54 -1.46 2.31
CA ALA A 47 -0.11 -0.28 1.77
C ALA A 47 -1.23 -0.69 0.81
N TYR A 48 -2.26 0.15 0.69
CA TYR A 48 -3.36 -0.05 -0.24
C TYR A 48 -3.80 1.27 -0.85
N ASP A 49 -3.93 1.26 -2.16
CA ASP A 49 -4.48 2.33 -2.99
C ASP A 49 -5.27 1.67 -4.12
N GLU A 50 -6.36 2.29 -4.58
CA GLU A 50 -7.15 1.77 -5.70
C GLU A 50 -6.36 1.84 -7.02
N LYS A 51 -5.49 2.85 -7.15
CA LYS A 51 -4.77 3.13 -8.38
C LYS A 51 -3.42 2.44 -8.42
N ASP A 52 -2.50 2.80 -7.52
CA ASP A 52 -1.15 2.23 -7.48
C ASP A 52 -0.41 2.57 -6.17
N ILE A 53 0.59 1.75 -5.83
CA ILE A 53 1.55 2.03 -4.76
C ILE A 53 2.93 2.21 -5.37
N ASP A 54 3.48 3.43 -5.27
CA ASP A 54 4.86 3.71 -5.73
C ASP A 54 5.90 3.08 -4.79
N ARG A 55 5.80 3.34 -3.48
CA ARG A 55 6.74 2.79 -2.48
C ARG A 55 6.22 2.85 -1.05
N ILE A 56 6.74 1.97 -0.20
CA ILE A 56 6.67 2.04 1.26
C ILE A 56 8.02 2.52 1.79
N ARG A 57 8.01 3.48 2.71
CA ARG A 57 9.19 3.88 3.50
C ARG A 57 8.92 3.67 4.98
N VAL A 58 9.81 2.94 5.64
CA VAL A 58 9.69 2.67 7.08
C VAL A 58 10.69 3.53 7.85
N PHE A 59 10.21 4.13 8.94
CA PHE A 59 11.00 4.97 9.83
C PHE A 59 10.97 4.42 11.25
N ILE A 60 12.12 4.41 11.92
CA ILE A 60 12.27 4.10 13.35
C ILE A 60 12.88 5.33 14.00
N ASP A 61 12.19 5.89 15.01
CA ASP A 61 12.59 7.12 15.70
C ASP A 61 12.92 8.30 14.76
N GLY A 62 12.20 8.37 13.62
CA GLY A 62 12.38 9.41 12.60
C GLY A 62 13.50 9.14 11.59
N ALA A 63 14.28 8.07 11.74
CA ALA A 63 15.29 7.65 10.76
C ALA A 63 14.70 6.62 9.78
N GLN A 64 14.87 6.84 8.47
CA GLN A 64 14.46 5.87 7.45
C GLN A 64 15.34 4.62 7.54
N VAL A 65 14.71 3.44 7.65
CA VAL A 65 15.40 2.15 7.75
C VAL A 65 15.15 1.23 6.56
N LEU A 66 14.08 1.48 5.80
CA LEU A 66 13.68 0.70 4.64
C LEU A 66 12.98 1.59 3.61
N GLU A 67 13.17 1.26 2.34
CA GLU A 67 12.38 1.72 1.20
C GLU A 67 12.12 0.52 0.29
N GLU A 68 10.87 0.31 -0.09
CA GLU A 68 10.44 -0.85 -0.89
C GLU A 68 9.43 -0.39 -1.96
N GLU A 69 9.66 -0.75 -3.22
CA GLU A 69 8.77 -0.45 -4.36
C GLU A 69 7.71 -1.57 -4.50
N SER A 70 6.97 -1.82 -3.43
CA SER A 70 5.91 -2.83 -3.31
C SER A 70 4.81 -2.36 -2.36
N ASP A 71 3.62 -2.94 -2.49
CA ASP A 71 2.49 -2.82 -1.57
C ASP A 71 2.71 -3.55 -0.23
N VAL A 72 3.77 -4.35 -0.11
CA VAL A 72 4.16 -5.03 1.13
C VAL A 72 5.65 -4.80 1.42
N ALA A 73 5.95 -4.37 2.64
CA ALA A 73 7.32 -4.23 3.13
C ALA A 73 7.53 -5.16 4.33
N THR A 74 8.59 -5.97 4.27
CA THR A 74 8.99 -6.85 5.38
C THR A 74 10.47 -6.70 5.67
N PHE A 75 10.85 -6.52 6.94
CA PHE A 75 12.25 -6.53 7.36
C PHE A 75 12.41 -6.98 8.81
N ASN A 76 13.61 -7.41 9.17
CA ASN A 76 13.95 -7.74 10.55
C ASN A 76 14.52 -6.51 11.26
N TRP A 77 13.84 -6.04 12.30
CA TRP A 77 14.33 -4.97 13.18
C TRP A 77 15.11 -5.55 14.35
N GLU A 78 16.39 -5.21 14.43
CA GLU A 78 17.24 -5.53 15.58
C GLU A 78 17.02 -4.50 16.71
N THR A 79 16.19 -4.87 17.69
CA THR A 79 15.81 -4.00 18.82
C THR A 79 16.81 -4.02 19.98
N GLY A 80 17.85 -4.86 19.89
CA GLY A 80 18.88 -5.05 20.91
C GLY A 80 18.99 -6.50 21.40
N PRO A 81 19.92 -6.81 22.32
CA PRO A 81 20.19 -8.17 22.77
C PRO A 81 18.96 -8.85 23.40
N LEU A 82 18.83 -10.17 23.21
CA LEU A 82 17.96 -11.01 24.03
C LEU A 82 18.54 -11.02 25.44
N ALA A 83 17.91 -10.28 26.37
CA ALA A 83 18.29 -10.30 27.78
C ALA A 83 17.89 -11.62 28.45
#